data_AF-A0A536NAH4-F1
#
_entry.id   AF-A0A536NAH4-F1
#
_cell.length_a   1.000
_cell.length_b   1.000
_cell.length_c   1.000
_cell.angle_alpha   90.00
_cell.angle_beta   90.00
_cell.angle_gamma   90.00
#
_symmetry.space_group_name_H-M   'P 1'
#
loop_
_entity.id
_entity.type
_entity.pdbx_description
1 polymer ?
#
loop_
_entity_poly.entity_id
_entity_poly.type
_entity_poly.pdbx_seq_one_letter_code
_entity_poly.pdbx_strand_id
1 'polypeptide(L)'
;LKRINISLDTLHADRFHEIARADMFARTMDGIEASREAGLWPIKLNMVVMQGHNDDEVVDFARLAREKGYEVRFIEFMPLDGDNIWTNEQVVPSRRIQEQIEDLFPLEPVKDTRPGPATRFKFADGRPGGVGFISSVSQAFCTTCNRVRLTAEGGLRTCLFSLNETPLRDLMRSGVSDERIGSVIETAIWHKEEGHLINKPGFVKPAKNMSQIGG
;
A
#
# COMPACT_ATOMS: atom_id res chain seq x y z
N LEU A 1 -6.92 -18.33 -7.23
CA LEU A 1 -6.89 -16.95 -6.67
C LEU A 1 -8.35 -16.50 -6.45
N LYS A 2 -8.67 -15.77 -5.37
CA LYS A 2 -10.07 -15.32 -5.09
C LYS A 2 -10.28 -13.81 -5.10
N ARG A 3 -9.22 -13.04 -4.93
CA ARG A 3 -9.22 -11.57 -4.80
C ARG A 3 -7.94 -11.02 -5.42
N ILE A 4 -7.95 -9.74 -5.77
CA ILE A 4 -6.79 -9.06 -6.35
C ILE A 4 -6.63 -7.65 -5.78
N ASN A 5 -5.39 -7.21 -5.66
CA ASN A 5 -5.02 -5.81 -5.43
C ASN A 5 -4.32 -5.32 -6.70
N ILE A 6 -4.72 -4.17 -7.20
CA ILE A 6 -4.19 -3.57 -8.42
C ILE A 6 -3.67 -2.19 -8.02
N SER A 7 -2.43 -1.87 -8.39
CA SER A 7 -1.90 -0.52 -8.25
C SER A 7 -2.39 0.30 -9.45
N LEU A 8 -3.07 1.41 -9.18
CA LEU A 8 -3.59 2.33 -10.18
C LEU A 8 -3.56 3.73 -9.59
N ASP A 9 -2.59 4.52 -10.00
CA ASP A 9 -2.32 5.83 -9.40
C ASP A 9 -3.05 6.98 -10.12
N THR A 10 -3.70 6.70 -11.25
CA THR A 10 -4.43 7.71 -12.04
C THR A 10 -5.46 7.06 -12.97
N LEU A 11 -6.53 7.79 -13.27
CA LEU A 11 -7.55 7.49 -14.27
C LEU A 11 -7.29 8.20 -15.61
N HIS A 12 -6.20 8.96 -15.72
CA HIS A 12 -5.79 9.67 -16.92
C HIS A 12 -4.61 8.97 -17.61
N ALA A 13 -4.74 8.73 -18.93
CA ALA A 13 -3.78 7.93 -19.69
C ALA A 13 -2.40 8.59 -19.83
N ASP A 14 -2.37 9.92 -19.97
CA ASP A 14 -1.16 10.74 -20.01
C ASP A 14 -0.41 10.67 -18.68
N ARG A 15 -1.10 10.92 -17.56
CA ARG A 15 -0.50 10.77 -16.21
C ARG A 15 -0.07 9.33 -15.93
N PHE A 16 -0.81 8.34 -16.45
CA PHE A 16 -0.42 6.94 -16.29
C PHE A 16 0.92 6.68 -16.96
N HIS A 17 1.13 7.22 -18.16
CA HIS A 17 2.40 7.11 -18.86
C HIS A 17 3.53 7.79 -18.08
N GLU A 18 3.29 8.97 -17.49
CA GLU A 18 4.28 9.68 -16.67
C GLU A 18 4.67 8.90 -15.41
N ILE A 19 3.69 8.36 -14.69
CA ILE A 19 3.90 7.65 -13.41
C ILE A 19 4.45 6.24 -13.65
N ALA A 20 3.77 5.44 -14.48
CA ALA A 20 4.11 4.04 -14.70
C ALA A 20 5.25 3.85 -15.72
N ARG A 21 5.63 4.91 -16.44
CA ARG A 21 6.64 4.89 -17.53
C ARG A 21 6.31 3.85 -18.61
N ALA A 22 5.02 3.58 -18.81
CA ALA A 22 4.53 2.58 -19.72
C ALA A 22 3.19 3.02 -20.33
N ASP A 23 3.05 2.89 -21.65
CA ASP A 23 1.77 3.09 -22.34
C ASP A 23 0.89 1.84 -22.23
N MET A 24 0.35 1.63 -21.03
CA MET A 24 -0.43 0.42 -20.68
C MET A 24 -1.76 0.77 -19.99
N PHE A 25 -2.20 2.02 -20.06
CA PHE A 25 -3.42 2.46 -19.37
C PHE A 25 -4.64 1.67 -19.83
N ALA A 26 -4.93 1.65 -21.14
CA ALA A 26 -6.06 0.92 -21.70
C ALA A 26 -6.03 -0.57 -21.31
N ARG A 27 -4.86 -1.20 -21.46
CA ARG A 27 -4.66 -2.60 -21.08
C ARG A 27 -4.87 -2.86 -19.58
N THR A 28 -4.49 -1.91 -18.73
CA THR A 28 -4.70 -2.00 -17.27
C THR A 28 -6.19 -1.94 -16.95
N MET A 29 -6.93 -1.04 -17.58
CA MET A 29 -8.38 -0.94 -17.42
C MET A 29 -9.11 -2.19 -17.92
N ASP A 30 -8.71 -2.74 -19.07
CA ASP A 30 -9.22 -4.02 -19.57
C ASP A 30 -8.91 -5.16 -18.60
N GLY A 31 -7.71 -5.18 -18.00
CA GLY A 31 -7.32 -6.17 -17.00
C GLY A 31 -8.15 -6.10 -15.71
N ILE A 32 -8.58 -4.90 -15.30
CA ILE A 32 -9.49 -4.71 -14.15
C ILE A 32 -10.86 -5.33 -14.46
N GLU A 33 -11.43 -5.08 -15.64
CA GLU A 33 -12.72 -5.65 -16.03
C GLU A 33 -12.63 -7.18 -16.21
N ALA A 34 -11.59 -7.66 -16.89
CA ALA A 34 -11.34 -9.11 -17.04
C ALA A 34 -11.19 -9.81 -15.69
N SER A 35 -10.58 -9.15 -14.69
CA SER A 35 -10.49 -9.69 -13.33
C SER A 35 -11.87 -9.86 -12.68
N ARG A 36 -12.79 -8.92 -12.94
CA ARG A 36 -14.17 -9.00 -12.47
C ARG A 36 -14.93 -10.13 -13.16
N GLU A 37 -14.82 -10.24 -14.48
CA GLU A 37 -15.44 -11.31 -15.28
C GLU A 37 -14.94 -12.70 -14.85
N ALA A 38 -13.66 -12.81 -14.48
CA ALA A 38 -13.07 -14.02 -13.92
C ALA A 38 -13.52 -14.33 -12.47
N GLY A 39 -14.39 -13.50 -11.88
CA GLY A 39 -14.92 -13.70 -10.53
C GLY A 39 -13.96 -13.37 -9.40
N LEU A 40 -12.88 -12.60 -9.67
CA LEU A 40 -11.99 -12.13 -8.60
C LEU A 40 -12.67 -11.02 -7.82
N TRP A 41 -13.07 -11.31 -6.58
CA TRP A 41 -13.78 -10.35 -5.73
C TRP A 41 -13.42 -10.49 -4.25
N PRO A 42 -13.22 -9.37 -3.52
CA PRO A 42 -13.26 -7.99 -3.99
C PRO A 42 -12.00 -7.58 -4.77
N ILE A 43 -12.19 -6.71 -5.77
CA ILE A 43 -11.11 -5.98 -6.45
C ILE A 43 -10.75 -4.76 -5.60
N LYS A 44 -9.45 -4.62 -5.29
CA LYS A 44 -8.94 -3.44 -4.59
C LYS A 44 -8.03 -2.65 -5.51
N LEU A 45 -8.28 -1.35 -5.61
CA LEU A 45 -7.41 -0.42 -6.31
C LEU A 45 -6.60 0.34 -5.27
N ASN A 46 -5.28 0.40 -5.42
CA ASN A 46 -4.41 1.16 -4.53
C ASN A 46 -3.84 2.33 -5.32
N MET A 47 -4.07 3.53 -4.80
CA MET A 47 -3.60 4.79 -5.37
C MET A 47 -2.65 5.42 -4.37
N VAL A 48 -1.39 5.60 -4.76
CA VAL A 48 -0.43 6.43 -4.04
C VAL A 48 -0.71 7.88 -4.41
N VAL A 49 -1.11 8.69 -3.44
CA VAL A 49 -1.50 10.08 -3.67
C VAL A 49 -0.31 11.00 -3.46
N MET A 50 0.01 11.77 -4.49
CA MET A 50 1.15 12.68 -4.58
C MET A 50 0.66 14.09 -4.89
N GLN A 51 1.01 15.03 -4.01
CA GLN A 51 0.58 16.42 -4.14
C GLN A 51 1.10 17.06 -5.43
N GLY A 52 0.21 17.69 -6.20
CA GLY A 52 0.52 18.34 -7.47
C GLY A 52 0.68 17.39 -8.65
N HIS A 53 0.34 16.11 -8.49
CA HIS A 53 0.45 15.10 -9.56
C HIS A 53 -0.87 14.38 -9.84
N ASN A 54 -1.48 13.79 -8.82
CA ASN A 54 -2.72 13.03 -8.96
C ASN A 54 -3.71 13.27 -7.80
N ASP A 55 -3.41 14.21 -6.90
CA ASP A 55 -4.24 14.50 -5.73
C ASP A 55 -5.60 15.12 -6.07
N ASP A 56 -5.74 15.67 -7.28
CA ASP A 56 -7.01 16.14 -7.83
C ASP A 56 -7.97 14.99 -8.23
N GLU A 57 -7.48 13.75 -8.36
CA GLU A 57 -8.28 12.60 -8.81
C GLU A 57 -8.94 11.82 -7.66
N VAL A 58 -8.67 12.17 -6.40
CA VAL A 58 -9.10 11.36 -5.24
C VAL A 58 -10.63 11.18 -5.17
N VAL A 59 -11.38 12.22 -5.55
CA VAL A 59 -12.84 12.19 -5.62
C VAL A 59 -13.31 11.30 -6.80
N ASP A 60 -12.60 11.32 -7.92
CA ASP A 60 -12.95 10.51 -9.10
C ASP A 60 -12.75 9.02 -8.83
N PHE A 61 -11.68 8.67 -8.13
CA PHE A 61 -11.47 7.32 -7.62
C PHE A 61 -12.54 6.90 -6.60
N ALA A 62 -12.95 7.78 -5.69
CA ALA A 62 -14.06 7.49 -4.77
C ALA A 62 -15.38 7.25 -5.52
N ARG A 63 -15.66 8.04 -6.57
CA ARG A 63 -16.81 7.84 -7.45
C ARG A 63 -16.74 6.50 -8.16
N LEU A 64 -15.57 6.13 -8.71
CA LEU A 64 -15.35 4.82 -9.32
C LEU A 64 -15.63 3.67 -8.33
N ALA A 65 -15.13 3.77 -7.09
CA ALA A 65 -15.39 2.80 -6.04
C ALA A 65 -16.90 2.63 -5.79
N ARG A 66 -17.60 3.77 -5.64
CA ARG A 66 -19.04 3.85 -5.37
C ARG A 66 -19.91 3.30 -6.51
N GLU A 67 -19.46 3.43 -7.75
CA GLU A 67 -20.20 3.01 -8.94
C GLU A 67 -19.94 1.56 -9.33
N LYS A 68 -18.69 1.12 -9.27
CA LYS A 68 -18.27 -0.22 -9.70
C LYS A 68 -18.23 -1.23 -8.55
N GLY A 69 -18.34 -0.76 -7.30
CA GLY A 69 -18.28 -1.60 -6.11
C GLY A 69 -16.87 -1.96 -5.66
N TYR A 70 -15.85 -1.32 -6.23
CA TYR A 70 -14.45 -1.57 -5.86
C TYR A 70 -14.14 -1.06 -4.45
N GLU A 71 -13.06 -1.59 -3.86
CA GLU A 71 -12.44 -1.01 -2.67
C GLU A 71 -11.22 -0.20 -3.10
N VAL A 72 -11.34 1.13 -3.12
CA VAL A 72 -10.19 2.01 -3.40
C VAL A 72 -9.45 2.30 -2.10
N ARG A 73 -8.12 2.25 -2.15
CA ARG A 73 -7.25 2.57 -1.03
C ARG A 73 -6.31 3.70 -1.41
N PHE A 74 -6.42 4.81 -0.71
CA PHE A 74 -5.53 5.95 -0.83
C PHE A 74 -4.34 5.74 0.12
N ILE A 75 -3.13 5.84 -0.43
CA ILE A 75 -1.88 5.59 0.27
C ILE A 75 -1.07 6.87 0.27
N GLU A 76 -0.61 7.29 1.44
CA GLU A 76 0.31 8.43 1.52
C GLU A 76 1.65 8.07 0.87
N PHE A 77 2.15 8.97 0.03
CA PHE A 77 3.43 8.80 -0.63
C PHE A 77 4.55 8.65 0.41
N MET A 78 5.36 7.60 0.27
CA MET A 78 6.41 7.21 1.22
C MET A 78 7.80 7.28 0.59
N PRO A 79 8.87 7.51 1.38
CA PRO A 79 10.26 7.52 0.91
C PRO A 79 10.79 6.09 0.65
N LEU A 80 10.13 5.37 -0.26
CA LEU A 80 10.55 4.06 -0.80
C LEU A 80 10.59 4.10 -2.33
N ASP A 81 10.71 5.31 -2.87
CA ASP A 81 10.80 5.64 -4.27
C ASP A 81 12.23 5.38 -4.80
N GLY A 82 12.30 4.77 -5.98
CA GLY A 82 13.58 4.44 -6.63
C GLY A 82 14.34 5.67 -7.12
N ASP A 83 13.62 6.75 -7.43
CA ASP A 83 14.20 7.96 -8.03
C ASP A 83 14.63 9.03 -7.00
N ASN A 84 14.42 8.79 -5.71
CA ASN A 84 14.70 9.74 -4.62
C ASN A 84 14.06 11.14 -4.83
N ILE A 85 12.87 11.17 -5.43
CA ILE A 85 12.05 12.35 -5.64
C ILE A 85 11.20 12.70 -4.41
N TRP A 86 10.98 11.74 -3.49
CA TRP A 86 10.10 11.94 -2.34
C TRP A 86 10.54 13.12 -1.47
N THR A 87 9.62 14.03 -1.20
CA THR A 87 9.73 15.05 -0.15
C THR A 87 8.48 15.10 0.71
N ASN A 88 8.58 15.71 1.91
CA ASN A 88 7.44 15.86 2.80
C ASN A 88 6.32 16.74 2.19
N GLU A 89 6.69 17.68 1.33
CA GLU A 89 5.76 18.59 0.64
C GLU A 89 4.88 17.87 -0.39
N GLN A 90 5.26 16.65 -0.80
CA GLN A 90 4.46 15.84 -1.71
C GLN A 90 3.44 14.94 -1.00
N VAL A 91 3.49 14.89 0.33
CA VAL A 91 2.61 14.03 1.14
C VAL A 91 1.26 14.72 1.33
N VAL A 92 0.20 14.13 0.76
CA VAL A 92 -1.18 14.54 1.04
C VAL A 92 -1.70 13.75 2.24
N PRO A 93 -2.00 14.39 3.39
CA PRO A 93 -2.50 13.67 4.56
C PRO A 93 -3.83 12.97 4.27
N SER A 94 -3.94 11.72 4.70
CA SER A 94 -5.14 10.89 4.52
C SER A 94 -6.42 11.57 4.98
N ARG A 95 -6.37 12.35 6.07
CA ARG A 95 -7.50 13.12 6.57
C ARG A 95 -8.02 14.14 5.55
N ARG A 96 -7.12 14.84 4.85
CA ARG A 96 -7.48 15.80 3.81
C ARG A 96 -8.14 15.12 2.60
N ILE A 97 -7.70 13.91 2.28
CA ILE A 97 -8.32 13.09 1.22
C ILE A 97 -9.72 12.66 1.65
N GLN A 98 -9.86 12.21 2.91
CA GLN A 98 -11.15 11.83 3.48
C GLN A 98 -12.14 13.00 3.48
N GLU A 99 -11.74 14.19 3.95
CA GLU A 99 -12.59 15.39 3.99
C GLU A 99 -13.10 15.76 2.58
N GLN A 100 -12.23 15.77 1.56
CA GLN A 100 -12.64 16.03 0.17
C GLN A 100 -13.65 15.01 -0.38
N ILE A 101 -13.53 13.75 0.03
CA ILE A 101 -14.49 12.71 -0.38
C ILE A 101 -15.81 12.88 0.36
N GLU A 102 -15.77 13.16 1.67
CA GLU A 102 -16.95 13.33 2.53
C GLU A 102 -17.80 14.54 2.14
N ASP A 103 -17.20 15.59 1.57
CA ASP A 103 -17.91 16.77 1.03
C ASP A 103 -18.93 16.38 -0.05
N LEU A 104 -18.73 15.27 -0.76
CA LEU A 104 -19.59 14.81 -1.84
C LEU A 104 -20.27 13.46 -1.54
N PHE A 105 -19.57 12.58 -0.83
CA PHE A 105 -19.99 11.21 -0.55
C PHE A 105 -19.79 10.92 0.94
N PRO A 106 -20.83 11.11 1.78
CA PRO A 106 -20.74 10.83 3.21
C PRO A 106 -20.28 9.38 3.47
N LEU A 107 -19.34 9.22 4.40
CA LEU A 107 -18.70 7.96 4.72
C LEU A 107 -19.09 7.44 6.10
N GLU A 108 -19.23 6.13 6.23
CA GLU A 108 -19.42 5.44 7.50
C GLU A 108 -18.22 4.52 7.79
N PRO A 109 -17.62 4.58 9.00
CA PRO A 109 -16.47 3.76 9.33
C PRO A 109 -16.84 2.27 9.36
N VAL A 110 -15.93 1.43 8.84
CA VAL A 110 -16.03 -0.02 8.90
C VAL A 110 -15.21 -0.54 10.08
N LYS A 111 -15.84 -1.29 10.98
CA LYS A 111 -15.15 -1.95 12.08
C LYS A 111 -14.42 -3.18 11.57
N ASP A 112 -13.12 -3.06 11.34
CA ASP A 112 -12.30 -4.20 10.95
C ASP A 112 -12.12 -5.18 12.11
N THR A 113 -12.26 -6.48 11.82
CA THR A 113 -12.07 -7.56 12.78
C THR A 113 -10.62 -8.03 12.89
N ARG A 114 -9.75 -7.56 11.98
CA ARG A 114 -8.33 -7.91 11.93
C ARG A 114 -7.49 -6.66 11.68
N PRO A 115 -6.27 -6.57 12.26
CA PRO A 115 -5.36 -5.46 11.99
C PRO A 115 -5.03 -5.39 10.49
N GLY A 116 -5.11 -4.19 9.93
CA GLY A 116 -4.76 -3.87 8.57
C GLY A 116 -4.25 -2.43 8.47
N PRO A 117 -3.48 -2.08 7.43
CA PRO A 117 -2.89 -0.75 7.31
C PRO A 117 -3.91 0.34 6.92
N ALA A 118 -5.10 -0.06 6.43
CA ALA A 118 -6.10 0.87 5.94
C ALA A 118 -7.21 1.06 6.97
N THR A 119 -7.53 2.30 7.30
CA THR A 119 -8.79 2.66 7.97
C THR A 119 -9.88 2.68 6.92
N ARG A 120 -10.86 1.78 7.02
CA ARG A 120 -11.85 1.52 5.96
C ARG A 120 -13.19 2.20 6.24
N PHE A 121 -13.83 2.62 5.17
CA PHE A 121 -15.14 3.27 5.16
C PHE A 121 -16.01 2.70 4.04
N LYS A 122 -17.32 2.71 4.26
CA LYS A 122 -18.35 2.47 3.24
C LYS A 122 -19.10 3.77 2.97
N PHE A 123 -19.76 3.87 1.84
CA PHE A 123 -20.62 5.01 1.54
C PHE A 123 -21.91 4.94 2.38
N ALA A 124 -22.28 6.05 3.01
CA ALA A 124 -23.45 6.12 3.92
C ALA A 124 -24.78 5.90 3.18
N ASP A 125 -24.82 6.17 1.88
CA ASP A 125 -25.99 5.96 1.02
C ASP A 125 -26.19 4.47 0.61
N GLY A 126 -25.36 3.55 1.12
CA GLY A 126 -25.47 2.13 0.88
C GLY A 126 -25.03 1.68 -0.52
N ARG A 127 -24.41 2.55 -1.32
CA ARG A 127 -23.84 2.18 -2.62
C ARG A 127 -22.74 1.13 -2.47
N PRO A 128 -22.57 0.26 -3.48
CA PRO A 128 -21.56 -0.80 -3.41
C PRO A 128 -20.16 -0.19 -3.38
N GLY A 129 -19.22 -0.89 -2.75
CA GLY A 129 -17.80 -0.50 -2.68
C GLY A 129 -17.45 0.21 -1.39
N GLY A 130 -16.26 0.81 -1.38
CA GLY A 130 -15.77 1.55 -0.23
C GLY A 130 -14.40 2.17 -0.47
N VAL A 131 -14.00 3.00 0.47
CA VAL A 131 -12.69 3.65 0.45
C VAL A 131 -11.89 3.27 1.70
N GLY A 132 -10.58 3.28 1.59
CA GLY A 132 -9.69 3.08 2.73
C GLY A 132 -8.52 4.03 2.67
N PHE A 133 -8.02 4.42 3.83
CA PHE A 133 -6.91 5.37 3.95
C PHE A 133 -5.74 4.72 4.67
N ILE A 134 -4.57 4.73 4.04
CA ILE A 134 -3.31 4.19 4.59
C ILE A 134 -2.41 5.39 4.94
N SER A 135 -2.53 5.84 6.18
CA SER A 135 -1.83 7.02 6.72
C SER A 135 -0.37 6.73 7.10
N SER A 136 0.43 6.21 6.16
CA SER A 136 1.80 5.75 6.45
C SER A 136 2.78 6.81 6.94
N VAL A 137 2.51 8.10 6.72
CA VAL A 137 3.39 9.21 7.09
C VAL A 137 2.76 10.08 8.17
N SER A 138 1.53 10.54 7.96
CA SER A 138 0.84 11.48 8.85
C SER A 138 0.36 10.83 10.16
N GLN A 139 0.01 9.54 10.12
CA GLN A 139 -0.46 8.78 11.27
C GLN A 139 0.00 7.32 11.21
N ALA A 140 1.30 7.12 11.44
CA ALA A 140 1.93 5.81 11.39
C ALA A 140 1.22 4.75 12.27
N PHE A 141 1.00 3.56 11.71
CA PHE A 141 0.31 2.43 12.34
C PHE A 141 1.28 1.30 12.76
N CYS A 142 2.52 1.64 13.11
CA CYS A 142 3.56 0.65 13.40
C CYS A 142 3.21 -0.23 14.62
N THR A 143 2.57 0.36 15.64
CA THR A 143 2.19 -0.33 16.89
C THR A 143 1.20 -1.47 16.70
N THR A 144 0.44 -1.46 15.60
CA THR A 144 -0.52 -2.52 15.24
C THR A 144 -0.06 -3.35 14.03
N CYS A 145 1.14 -3.10 13.52
CA CYS A 145 1.65 -3.73 12.31
C CYS A 145 2.15 -5.16 12.55
N ASN A 146 1.36 -6.13 12.10
CA ASN A 146 1.66 -7.57 12.16
C ASN A 146 2.31 -8.14 10.89
N ARG A 147 2.92 -7.29 10.04
CA ARG A 147 3.52 -7.71 8.77
C ARG A 147 5.03 -7.91 8.87
N VAL A 148 5.51 -8.94 8.17
CA VAL A 148 6.91 -9.15 7.77
C VAL A 148 6.94 -9.47 6.28
N ARG A 149 8.11 -9.38 5.64
CA ARG A 149 8.26 -9.59 4.20
C ARG A 149 9.41 -10.55 3.92
N LEU A 150 9.24 -11.39 2.91
CA LEU A 150 10.34 -12.13 2.28
C LEU A 150 10.65 -11.43 0.96
N THR A 151 11.90 -10.98 0.78
CA THR A 151 12.34 -10.33 -0.46
C THR A 151 12.55 -11.33 -1.58
N ALA A 152 12.62 -10.87 -2.83
CA ALA A 152 12.91 -11.73 -3.98
C ALA A 152 14.30 -12.40 -3.89
N GLU A 153 15.24 -11.75 -3.16
CA GLU A 153 16.56 -12.31 -2.86
C GLU A 153 16.53 -13.35 -1.74
N GLY A 154 15.38 -13.49 -1.05
CA GLY A 154 15.15 -14.45 0.02
C GLY A 154 15.61 -13.99 1.40
N GLY A 155 15.67 -12.67 1.61
CA GLY A 155 15.88 -12.05 2.92
C GLY A 155 14.57 -11.78 3.65
N LEU A 156 14.50 -12.06 4.95
CA LEU A 156 13.40 -11.65 5.81
C LEU A 156 13.60 -10.21 6.27
N ARG A 157 12.59 -9.38 6.02
CA ARG A 157 12.48 -7.99 6.49
C ARG A 157 11.33 -7.87 7.49
N THR A 158 11.64 -7.34 8.68
CA THR A 158 10.67 -7.07 9.75
C THR A 158 9.79 -5.85 9.47
N CYS A 159 10.31 -4.91 8.69
CA CYS A 159 9.67 -3.67 8.30
C CYS A 159 9.97 -3.34 6.83
N LEU A 160 9.05 -2.63 6.17
CA LEU A 160 9.31 -1.99 4.87
C LEU A 160 10.59 -1.14 4.92
N PHE A 161 10.75 -0.40 6.02
CA PHE A 161 11.85 0.54 6.26
C PHE A 161 13.05 -0.04 7.01
N SER A 162 13.12 -1.36 7.22
CA SER A 162 14.28 -1.92 7.92
C SER A 162 15.57 -1.68 7.11
N LEU A 163 16.68 -1.40 7.78
CA LEU A 163 17.96 -1.25 7.08
C LEU A 163 18.64 -2.60 6.83
N ASN A 164 18.16 -3.66 7.49
CA ASN A 164 18.77 -4.99 7.49
C ASN A 164 17.79 -6.07 7.04
N GLU A 165 18.31 -7.19 6.58
CA GLU A 165 17.52 -8.40 6.25
C GLU A 165 18.19 -9.63 6.87
N THR A 166 17.40 -10.58 7.31
CA THR A 166 17.91 -11.90 7.73
C THR A 166 17.99 -12.82 6.50
N PRO A 167 19.16 -13.37 6.12
CA PRO A 167 19.34 -14.11 4.87
C PRO A 167 18.76 -15.54 4.93
N LEU A 168 17.44 -15.65 4.96
CA LEU A 168 16.75 -16.94 5.12
C LEU A 168 17.05 -17.93 3.99
N ARG A 169 17.18 -17.47 2.74
CA ARG A 169 17.51 -18.33 1.61
C ARG A 169 18.84 -19.07 1.81
N ASP A 170 19.87 -18.36 2.24
CA ASP A 170 21.20 -18.94 2.40
C ASP A 170 21.22 -19.86 3.63
N LEU A 171 20.51 -19.48 4.70
CA LEU A 171 20.26 -20.35 5.85
C LEU A 171 19.58 -21.67 5.44
N MET A 172 18.48 -21.60 4.69
CA MET A 172 17.77 -22.78 4.17
C MET A 172 18.68 -23.66 3.30
N ARG A 173 19.46 -23.04 2.40
CA ARG A 173 20.37 -23.77 1.49
C ARG A 173 21.55 -24.43 2.20
N SER A 174 21.89 -24.00 3.40
CA SER A 174 22.91 -24.66 4.24
C SER A 174 22.42 -25.98 4.88
N GLY A 175 21.13 -26.33 4.74
CA GLY A 175 20.59 -27.60 5.20
C GLY A 175 20.30 -27.67 6.71
N VAL A 176 20.14 -26.53 7.39
CA VAL A 176 19.71 -26.50 8.79
C VAL A 176 18.27 -27.01 8.95
N SER A 177 17.91 -27.43 10.17
CA SER A 177 16.56 -27.94 10.45
C SER A 177 15.49 -26.83 10.46
N ASP A 178 14.23 -27.22 10.28
CA ASP A 178 13.08 -26.31 10.32
C ASP A 178 12.95 -25.61 11.68
N GLU A 179 13.29 -26.28 12.78
CA GLU A 179 13.30 -25.69 14.13
C GLU A 179 14.32 -24.55 14.22
N ARG A 180 15.49 -24.72 13.58
CA ARG A 180 16.50 -23.67 13.53
C ARG A 180 16.03 -22.49 12.69
N ILE A 181 15.38 -22.74 11.55
CA ILE A 181 14.79 -21.68 10.71
C ILE A 181 13.71 -20.92 11.50
N GLY A 182 12.82 -21.64 12.17
CA GLY A 182 11.77 -21.06 13.02
C GLY A 182 12.34 -20.14 14.10
N SER A 183 13.34 -20.61 14.85
CA SER A 183 14.02 -19.83 15.90
C SER A 183 14.67 -18.55 15.36
N VAL A 184 15.27 -18.59 14.16
CA VAL A 184 15.85 -17.41 13.52
C VAL A 184 14.78 -16.40 13.10
N ILE A 185 13.65 -16.88 12.55
CA ILE A 185 12.50 -16.03 12.20
C ILE A 185 11.92 -15.37 13.45
N GLU A 186 11.69 -16.13 14.52
CA GLU A 186 11.17 -15.62 15.79
C GLU A 186 12.10 -14.55 16.36
N THR A 187 13.40 -14.82 16.37
CA THR A 187 14.42 -13.86 16.84
C THR A 187 14.36 -12.57 16.01
N ALA A 188 14.30 -12.66 14.69
CA ALA A 188 14.20 -11.48 13.83
C ALA A 188 12.92 -10.68 14.13
N ILE A 189 11.77 -11.35 14.30
CA ILE A 189 10.50 -10.71 14.64
C ILE A 189 10.58 -10.02 16.01
N TRP A 190 11.24 -10.64 17.00
CA TRP A 190 11.39 -10.06 18.35
C TRP A 190 12.26 -8.80 18.36
N HIS A 191 13.17 -8.66 17.39
CA HIS A 191 14.00 -7.47 17.17
C HIS A 191 13.36 -6.46 16.21
N LYS A 192 12.08 -6.66 15.82
CA LYS A 192 11.37 -5.71 14.98
C LYS A 192 11.35 -4.33 15.63
N GLU A 193 11.69 -3.33 14.82
CA GLU A 193 11.75 -1.94 15.22
C GLU A 193 10.36 -1.42 15.62
N GLU A 194 10.30 -0.54 16.62
CA GLU A 194 9.03 0.04 17.13
C GLU A 194 8.25 0.78 16.05
N GLY A 195 8.96 1.41 15.10
CA GLY A 195 8.37 2.04 13.92
C GLY A 195 9.41 2.51 12.92
N HIS A 196 8.95 2.95 11.74
CA HIS A 196 9.82 3.37 10.64
C HIS A 196 10.46 4.75 10.81
N LEU A 197 10.16 5.47 11.89
CA LEU A 197 10.75 6.76 12.26
C LEU A 197 10.63 7.89 11.22
N ILE A 198 9.77 7.77 10.19
CA ILE A 198 9.50 8.89 9.27
C ILE A 198 9.06 10.09 10.10
N ASN A 199 9.56 11.29 9.74
CA ASN A 199 9.34 12.54 10.46
C ASN A 199 9.93 12.58 11.88
N LYS A 200 10.81 11.65 12.25
CA LYS A 200 11.57 11.68 13.51
C LYS A 200 13.05 11.96 13.24
N PRO A 201 13.77 12.59 14.20
CA PRO A 201 15.22 12.69 14.14
C PRO A 201 15.85 11.29 14.00
N GLY A 202 16.84 11.16 13.14
CA GLY A 202 17.52 9.88 12.89
C GLY A 202 16.82 8.95 11.90
N PHE A 203 15.78 9.41 11.18
CA PHE A 203 15.25 8.67 10.04
C PHE A 203 16.34 8.44 8.99
N VAL A 204 16.54 7.19 8.60
CA VAL A 204 17.41 6.79 7.51
C VAL A 204 16.57 6.11 6.46
N LYS A 205 16.56 6.67 5.24
CA LYS A 205 15.87 6.07 4.10
C LYS A 205 16.55 4.74 3.74
N PRO A 206 15.82 3.62 3.60
CA PRO A 206 16.38 2.37 3.12
C PRO A 206 16.89 2.49 1.68
N ALA A 207 17.96 1.76 1.36
CA ALA A 207 18.50 1.75 0.00
C ALA A 207 17.60 1.02 -1.02
N LYS A 208 16.78 0.07 -0.56
CA LYS A 208 15.88 -0.71 -1.43
C LYS A 208 14.55 0.02 -1.61
N ASN A 209 14.10 0.10 -2.87
CA ASN A 209 12.79 0.63 -3.23
C ASN A 209 11.68 -0.43 -3.09
N MET A 210 10.42 -0.03 -3.34
CA MET A 210 9.25 -0.92 -3.23
C MET A 210 9.35 -2.20 -4.07
N SER A 211 9.80 -2.13 -5.33
CA SER A 211 9.85 -3.29 -6.23
C SER A 211 10.87 -4.34 -5.79
N GLN A 212 11.91 -3.94 -5.06
CA GLN A 212 12.94 -4.83 -4.53
C GLN A 212 12.52 -5.56 -3.25
N ILE A 213 11.48 -5.09 -2.55
CA ILE A 213 11.05 -5.63 -1.25
C ILE A 213 9.65 -6.28 -1.32
N GLY A 214 9.23 -6.69 -2.51
CA GLY A 214 7.96 -7.40 -2.74
C GLY A 214 6.73 -6.49 -2.72
N GLY A 215 6.90 -5.23 -3.14
CA GLY A 215 5.85 -4.27 -3.43
C GLY A 215 5.63 -4.11 -4.93
#